data_AF-A0A0C1GNB1-F1
#
_entry.id   AF-A0A0C1GNB1-F1
#
_cell.length_a   1.000
_cell.length_b   1.000
_cell.length_c   1.000
_cell.angle_alpha   90.00
_cell.angle_beta   90.00
_cell.angle_gamma   90.00
#
_symmetry.space_group_name_H-M   'P 1'
#
loop_
_entity.id
_entity.type
_entity.pdbx_description
1 polymer ?
#
loop_
_entity_poly.entity_id
_entity_poly.type
_entity_poly.pdbx_seq_one_letter_code
_entity_poly.pdbx_strand_id
1 'polypeptide(L)'
;MKPFICAASLFFLAAASALASGKDFIIYDRMDYVGKPDLTADKLSKVFLIYESELVMPDPAGKRKHGILNEKRTRELARQSYREGYRTISTDIETWFAEKDGQILTPQELKADFARMYQIFKEENPRAYISNYGLPDEHLHAIRYYQTQADNEVVLAKWRQFSKRRQMSAAISD
;
A
#
# COMPACT_ATOMS: atom_id res chain seq x y z
N MET A 1 -37.45 -40.46 -27.70
CA MET A 1 -36.32 -39.52 -27.51
C MET A 1 -36.14 -39.32 -26.01
N LYS A 2 -35.20 -40.06 -25.43
CA LYS A 2 -34.95 -40.22 -23.99
C LYS A 2 -33.44 -39.97 -23.73
N PRO A 3 -33.04 -39.69 -22.48
CA PRO A 3 -32.29 -38.51 -22.06
C PRO A 3 -30.79 -38.80 -21.93
N PHE A 4 -30.14 -39.20 -23.02
CA PHE A 4 -28.72 -39.60 -22.94
C PHE A 4 -27.72 -38.44 -23.00
N ILE A 5 -28.16 -37.24 -23.36
CA ILE A 5 -27.25 -36.08 -23.54
C ILE A 5 -26.95 -35.38 -22.20
N CYS A 6 -27.84 -35.48 -21.21
CA CYS A 6 -27.70 -34.70 -19.97
C CYS A 6 -26.68 -35.31 -18.97
N ALA A 7 -26.57 -36.64 -18.93
CA ALA A 7 -25.67 -37.34 -18.01
C ALA A 7 -24.19 -37.22 -18.41
N ALA A 8 -23.88 -37.24 -19.72
CA ALA A 8 -22.51 -37.10 -20.22
C ALA A 8 -21.93 -35.71 -19.90
N SER A 9 -22.73 -34.65 -20.05
CA SER A 9 -22.32 -33.27 -19.77
C SER A 9 -22.00 -33.03 -18.29
N LEU A 10 -22.75 -33.65 -17.38
CA LEU A 10 -22.49 -33.58 -15.93
C LEU A 10 -21.23 -34.34 -15.52
N PHE A 11 -20.95 -35.49 -16.16
CA PHE A 11 -19.71 -36.25 -15.93
C PHE A 11 -18.47 -35.50 -16.42
N PHE A 12 -18.53 -34.83 -17.58
CA PHE A 12 -17.42 -34.00 -18.06
C PHE A 12 -17.16 -32.79 -17.16
N LEU A 13 -18.19 -32.18 -16.59
CA LEU A 13 -18.04 -31.06 -15.65
C LEU A 13 -17.39 -31.49 -14.32
N ALA A 14 -17.80 -32.65 -13.79
CA ALA A 14 -17.24 -33.23 -12.56
C ALA A 14 -15.78 -33.70 -12.75
N ALA A 15 -15.46 -34.28 -13.92
CA ALA A 15 -14.09 -34.67 -14.25
C ALA A 15 -13.17 -33.46 -14.48
N ALA A 16 -13.67 -32.40 -15.12
CA ALA A 16 -12.91 -31.17 -15.32
C ALA A 16 -12.64 -30.42 -14.00
N SER A 17 -13.57 -30.47 -13.04
CA SER A 17 -13.38 -29.88 -11.70
C SER A 17 -12.48 -30.74 -10.81
N ALA A 18 -12.48 -32.07 -10.97
CA ALA A 18 -11.53 -32.97 -10.29
C ALA A 18 -10.10 -32.88 -10.87
N LEU A 19 -9.95 -32.55 -12.17
CA LEU A 19 -8.66 -32.30 -12.83
C LEU A 19 -8.15 -30.87 -12.66
N ALA A 20 -9.02 -29.93 -12.30
CA ALA A 20 -8.65 -28.63 -11.79
C ALA A 20 -8.10 -28.79 -10.37
N SER A 21 -6.96 -29.45 -10.25
CA SER A 21 -6.03 -29.22 -9.13
C SER A 21 -5.79 -27.72 -9.15
N GLY A 22 -6.47 -26.98 -8.27
CA GLY A 22 -6.22 -25.57 -8.08
C GLY A 22 -4.72 -25.43 -7.86
N LYS A 23 -4.01 -24.81 -8.81
CA LYS A 23 -2.64 -24.41 -8.53
C LYS A 23 -2.76 -23.48 -7.34
N ASP A 24 -2.04 -23.80 -6.28
CA ASP A 24 -1.86 -22.87 -5.16
C ASP A 24 -1.40 -21.55 -5.76
N PHE A 25 -2.28 -20.55 -5.76
CA PHE A 25 -1.92 -19.22 -6.18
C PHE A 25 -1.27 -18.58 -4.96
N ILE A 26 0.05 -18.45 -5.04
CA ILE A 26 0.80 -17.80 -3.97
C ILE A 26 0.52 -16.30 -4.10
N ILE A 27 -0.28 -15.76 -3.18
CA ILE A 27 -0.40 -14.31 -3.03
C ILE A 27 0.89 -13.83 -2.38
N TYR A 28 1.70 -13.14 -3.16
CA TYR A 28 2.79 -12.36 -2.60
C TYR A 28 2.22 -10.99 -2.21
N ASP A 29 2.30 -10.67 -0.91
CA ASP A 29 2.22 -9.28 -0.49
C ASP A 29 3.30 -8.50 -1.27
N ARG A 30 2.91 -7.37 -1.86
CA ARG A 30 3.78 -6.53 -2.71
C ARG A 30 4.85 -5.80 -1.89
N MET A 31 4.78 -5.89 -0.55
CA MET A 31 5.79 -5.38 0.37
C MET A 31 7.13 -6.12 0.19
N ASP A 32 8.19 -5.38 -0.12
CA ASP A 32 9.55 -5.88 -0.29
C ASP A 32 10.18 -6.17 1.08
N TYR A 33 9.96 -7.40 1.58
CA TYR A 33 10.60 -7.90 2.80
C TYR A 33 11.83 -8.74 2.44
N VAL A 34 12.86 -8.67 3.29
CA VAL A 34 14.10 -9.44 3.15
C VAL A 34 13.79 -10.93 2.96
N GLY A 35 14.39 -11.55 1.95
CA GLY A 35 14.26 -12.98 1.66
C GLY A 35 13.17 -13.36 0.66
N LYS A 36 12.43 -12.39 0.10
CA LYS A 36 11.51 -12.66 -1.01
C LYS A 36 12.26 -12.93 -2.33
N PRO A 37 11.78 -13.86 -3.17
CA PRO A 37 12.38 -14.14 -4.47
C PRO A 37 12.20 -12.96 -5.44
N ASP A 38 13.13 -12.81 -6.38
CA ASP A 38 12.97 -11.86 -7.49
C ASP A 38 11.93 -12.38 -8.50
N LEU A 39 10.73 -11.80 -8.47
CA LEU A 39 9.61 -12.16 -9.35
C LEU A 39 9.55 -11.31 -10.64
N THR A 40 10.63 -10.62 -11.00
CA THR A 40 10.67 -9.81 -12.22
C THR A 40 10.45 -10.67 -13.49
N ALA A 41 10.90 -11.93 -13.48
CA ALA A 41 10.66 -12.87 -14.58
C ALA A 41 9.16 -13.19 -14.77
N ASP A 42 8.39 -13.15 -13.68
CA ASP A 42 6.94 -13.30 -13.67
C ASP A 42 6.20 -11.98 -13.95
N LYS A 43 6.92 -10.97 -14.43
CA LYS A 43 6.42 -9.62 -14.77
C LYS A 43 5.92 -8.83 -13.55
N LEU A 44 6.33 -9.20 -12.35
CA LEU A 44 6.07 -8.42 -11.14
C LEU A 44 7.21 -7.41 -10.92
N SER A 45 6.86 -6.12 -10.97
CA SER A 45 7.81 -5.06 -10.68
C SER A 45 8.28 -5.12 -9.23
N LYS A 46 9.59 -4.97 -9.02
CA LYS A 46 10.17 -4.72 -7.69
C LYS A 46 9.53 -3.48 -7.06
N VAL A 47 9.35 -3.52 -5.74
CA VAL A 47 8.86 -2.39 -4.96
C VAL A 47 9.99 -1.93 -4.06
N PHE A 48 10.21 -0.62 -4.01
CA PHE A 48 11.13 -0.04 -3.05
C PHE A 48 10.34 0.39 -1.81
N LEU A 49 10.43 -0.40 -0.74
CA LEU A 49 9.82 -0.06 0.54
C LEU A 49 10.76 0.85 1.34
N ILE A 50 10.24 1.97 1.83
CA ILE A 50 11.01 2.96 2.59
C ILE A 50 10.29 3.29 3.89
N TYR A 51 10.92 2.96 5.02
CA TYR A 51 10.37 3.20 6.34
C TYR A 51 10.48 4.65 6.79
N GLU A 52 9.59 5.06 7.69
CA GLU A 52 9.55 6.39 8.28
C GLU A 52 10.90 6.90 8.78
N SER A 53 11.71 6.05 9.42
CA SER A 53 13.00 6.43 10.00
C SER A 53 14.00 6.98 8.97
N GLU A 54 13.83 6.60 7.70
CA GLU A 54 14.64 7.09 6.59
C GLU A 54 14.08 8.40 6.00
N LEU A 55 12.78 8.65 6.14
CA LEU A 55 12.09 9.76 5.49
C LEU A 55 11.85 10.95 6.42
N VAL A 56 11.80 10.72 7.73
CA VAL A 56 11.42 11.73 8.71
C VAL A 56 12.59 12.03 9.64
N MET A 57 12.84 13.30 9.87
CA MET A 57 13.81 13.78 10.84
C MET A 57 13.13 14.60 11.95
N PRO A 58 13.76 14.74 13.13
CA PRO A 58 13.26 15.64 14.15
C PRO A 58 13.07 17.06 13.60
N ASP A 59 11.98 17.72 14.01
CA ASP A 59 11.79 19.15 13.71
C ASP A 59 12.86 19.97 14.45
N PRO A 60 13.75 20.69 13.73
CA PRO A 60 14.78 21.51 14.36
C PRO A 60 14.22 22.59 15.28
N ALA A 61 13.00 23.07 15.01
CA ALA A 61 12.31 24.04 15.86
C ALA A 61 11.60 23.40 17.06
N GLY A 62 11.51 22.07 17.12
CA GLY A 62 10.85 21.30 18.19
C GLY A 62 9.33 21.47 18.27
N LYS A 63 8.71 22.13 17.29
CA LYS A 63 7.27 22.44 17.26
C LYS A 63 6.45 21.22 16.82
N ARG A 64 7.00 20.41 15.92
CA ARG A 64 6.33 19.24 15.36
C ARG A 64 6.87 17.95 15.98
N LYS A 65 6.08 17.32 16.85
CA LYS A 65 6.41 16.08 17.57
C LYS A 65 6.52 14.87 16.65
N HIS A 66 5.82 14.94 15.52
CA HIS A 66 5.83 13.95 14.46
C HIS A 66 7.09 14.00 13.57
N GLY A 67 8.01 14.94 13.82
CA GLY A 67 9.11 15.22 12.91
C GLY A 67 8.65 15.88 11.61
N ILE A 68 9.61 16.19 10.75
CA ILE A 68 9.41 16.78 9.42
C ILE A 68 10.07 15.89 8.36
N LEU A 69 9.66 16.05 7.11
CA LEU A 69 10.29 15.35 5.99
C LEU A 69 11.79 15.70 5.91
N ASN A 70 12.64 14.68 5.88
CA ASN A 70 14.06 14.80 5.62
C ASN A 70 14.32 14.91 4.11
N GLU A 71 14.11 16.09 3.54
CA GLU A 71 14.18 16.27 2.08
C GLU A 71 15.51 15.80 1.46
N LYS A 72 16.63 15.99 2.16
CA LYS A 72 17.94 15.54 1.69
C LYS A 72 17.96 14.02 1.54
N ARG A 73 17.57 13.29 2.59
CA ARG A 73 17.55 11.83 2.58
C ARG A 73 16.52 11.30 1.59
N THR A 74 15.33 11.90 1.53
CA THR A 74 14.30 11.56 0.54
C THR A 74 14.83 11.68 -0.89
N ARG A 75 15.60 12.74 -1.20
CA ARG A 75 16.20 12.94 -2.52
C ARG A 75 17.28 11.90 -2.84
N GLU A 76 18.09 11.52 -1.86
CA GLU A 76 19.08 10.44 -2.01
C GLU A 76 18.41 9.10 -2.34
N LEU A 77 17.35 8.76 -1.62
CA LEU A 77 16.54 7.55 -1.83
C LEU A 77 15.83 7.58 -3.18
N ALA A 78 15.28 8.73 -3.58
CA ALA A 78 14.67 8.89 -4.90
C ALA A 78 15.67 8.65 -6.04
N ARG A 79 16.88 9.21 -5.94
CA ARG A 79 17.98 8.93 -6.91
C ARG A 79 18.40 7.47 -6.88
N GLN A 80 18.46 6.85 -5.70
CA GLN A 80 18.75 5.43 -5.57
C GLN A 80 17.70 4.59 -6.31
N SER A 81 16.42 4.89 -6.10
CA SER A 81 15.31 4.20 -6.77
C SER A 81 15.46 4.19 -8.29
N TYR A 82 15.87 5.33 -8.86
CA TYR A 82 16.08 5.48 -10.29
C TYR A 82 17.28 4.65 -10.77
N ARG A 83 18.43 4.76 -10.09
CA ARG A 83 19.65 4.03 -10.43
C ARG A 83 19.47 2.51 -10.36
N GLU A 84 18.70 2.03 -9.38
CA GLU A 84 18.45 0.61 -9.16
C GLU A 84 17.24 0.08 -9.96
N GLY A 85 16.57 0.96 -10.73
CA GLY A 85 15.50 0.57 -11.65
C GLY A 85 14.13 0.34 -10.99
N TYR A 86 13.94 0.77 -9.75
CA TYR A 86 12.63 0.74 -9.10
C TYR A 86 11.68 1.73 -9.74
N ARG A 87 10.48 1.24 -10.05
CA ARG A 87 9.37 2.07 -10.53
C ARG A 87 8.24 2.17 -9.54
N THR A 88 8.08 1.21 -8.64
CA THR A 88 7.07 1.28 -7.59
C THR A 88 7.78 1.57 -6.29
N ILE A 89 7.35 2.62 -5.60
CA ILE A 89 7.87 3.02 -4.30
C ILE A 89 6.69 3.02 -3.33
N SER A 90 6.88 2.37 -2.18
CA SER A 90 5.92 2.40 -1.09
C SER A 90 6.63 2.99 0.13
N THR A 91 6.06 4.04 0.69
CA THR A 91 6.57 4.63 1.94
C THR A 91 5.75 4.11 3.12
N ASP A 92 6.37 3.98 4.27
CA ASP A 92 5.70 3.54 5.49
C ASP A 92 5.86 4.59 6.59
N ILE A 93 5.11 5.70 6.44
CA ILE A 93 4.99 6.77 7.44
C ILE A 93 3.65 6.61 8.15
N GLU A 94 3.67 6.04 9.34
CA GLU A 94 2.46 5.80 10.13
C GLU A 94 2.26 6.87 11.20
N THR A 95 3.35 7.38 11.78
CA THR A 95 3.23 8.25 12.96
C THR A 95 2.51 9.55 12.64
N TRP A 96 2.65 10.09 11.42
CA TRP A 96 1.96 11.31 11.00
C TRP A 96 0.43 11.22 11.12
N PHE A 97 -0.14 10.01 11.01
CA PHE A 97 -1.57 9.81 11.16
C PHE A 97 -2.02 9.63 12.62
N ALA A 98 -1.11 9.34 13.53
CA ALA A 98 -1.39 9.11 14.94
C ALA A 98 -1.65 10.42 15.71
N GLU A 99 -2.09 10.28 16.94
CA GLU A 99 -1.93 11.32 17.96
C GLU A 99 -0.57 11.10 18.64
N LYS A 100 0.22 12.16 18.80
CA LYS A 100 1.53 12.11 19.47
C LYS A 100 1.68 13.29 20.40
N ASP A 101 1.79 13.01 21.70
CA ASP A 101 1.94 14.02 22.76
C ASP A 101 0.89 15.14 22.67
N GLY A 102 -0.38 14.78 22.41
CA GLY A 102 -1.49 15.73 22.26
C GLY A 102 -1.49 16.53 20.96
N GLN A 103 -0.52 16.30 20.06
CA GLN A 103 -0.52 16.87 18.71
C GLN A 103 -1.19 15.89 17.74
N ILE A 104 -2.02 16.45 16.86
CA ILE A 104 -2.65 15.74 15.74
C ILE A 104 -2.47 16.60 14.50
N LEU A 105 -1.84 16.06 13.46
CA LEU A 105 -1.68 16.77 12.19
C LEU A 105 -3.02 16.90 11.45
N THR A 106 -3.31 18.08 10.96
CA THR A 106 -4.48 18.36 10.12
C THR A 106 -4.37 17.65 8.77
N PRO A 107 -5.50 17.39 8.08
CA PRO A 107 -5.49 16.84 6.73
C PRO A 107 -4.66 17.66 5.73
N GLN A 108 -4.61 18.99 5.91
CA GLN A 108 -3.85 19.90 5.06
C GLN A 108 -2.35 19.79 5.29
N GLU A 109 -1.90 19.70 6.55
CA GLU A 109 -0.50 19.45 6.88
C GLU A 109 -0.05 18.11 6.29
N LEU A 110 -0.81 17.05 6.53
CA LEU A 110 -0.55 15.72 5.94
C LEU A 110 -0.43 15.80 4.42
N LYS A 111 -1.40 16.42 3.75
CA LYS A 111 -1.37 16.58 2.28
C LYS A 111 -0.10 17.31 1.84
N ALA A 112 0.29 18.38 2.53
CA ALA A 112 1.45 19.17 2.15
C ALA A 112 2.75 18.35 2.25
N ASP A 113 2.93 17.60 3.34
CA ASP A 113 4.14 16.79 3.52
C ASP A 113 4.23 15.64 2.52
N PHE A 114 3.12 14.91 2.32
CA PHE A 114 3.06 13.84 1.32
C PHE A 114 3.25 14.38 -0.09
N ALA A 115 2.64 15.52 -0.44
CA ALA A 115 2.84 16.17 -1.74
C ALA A 115 4.31 16.51 -1.97
N ARG A 116 4.98 17.08 -0.95
CA ARG A 116 6.40 17.41 -1.06
C ARG A 116 7.25 16.17 -1.26
N MET A 117 6.98 15.10 -0.51
CA MET A 117 7.69 13.84 -0.66
C MET A 117 7.49 13.24 -2.06
N TYR A 118 6.25 13.11 -2.52
CA TYR A 118 5.95 12.56 -3.84
C TYR A 118 6.57 13.40 -4.95
N GLN A 119 6.54 14.73 -4.82
CA GLN A 119 7.20 15.63 -5.76
C GLN A 119 8.71 15.33 -5.85
N ILE A 120 9.43 15.18 -4.73
CA ILE A 120 10.87 14.86 -4.74
C ILE A 120 11.13 13.55 -5.49
N PHE A 121 10.30 12.53 -5.27
CA PHE A 121 10.43 11.27 -5.99
C PHE A 121 10.18 11.42 -7.49
N LYS A 122 9.18 12.20 -7.90
CA LYS A 122 8.90 12.46 -9.33
C LYS A 122 10.00 13.31 -9.98
N GLU A 123 10.62 14.22 -9.25
CA GLU A 123 11.75 15.03 -9.74
C GLU A 123 12.98 14.16 -10.05
N GLU A 124 13.34 13.24 -9.17
CA GLU A 124 14.56 12.43 -9.30
C GLU A 124 14.34 11.08 -10.01
N ASN A 125 13.12 10.55 -9.96
CA ASN A 125 12.67 9.36 -10.67
C ASN A 125 11.33 9.64 -11.38
N PRO A 126 11.34 10.23 -12.59
CA PRO A 126 10.12 10.59 -13.31
C PRO A 126 9.20 9.41 -13.68
N ARG A 127 9.69 8.18 -13.52
CA ARG A 127 8.95 6.93 -13.81
C ARG A 127 8.39 6.27 -12.54
N ALA A 128 8.60 6.88 -11.38
CA ALA A 128 8.09 6.42 -10.10
C ALA A 128 6.56 6.44 -10.08
N TYR A 129 5.98 5.37 -9.57
CA TYR A 129 4.65 5.30 -8.97
C TYR A 129 4.87 5.22 -7.47
N ILE A 130 4.38 6.21 -6.73
CA ILE A 130 4.64 6.35 -5.30
C ILE A 130 3.35 6.52 -4.50
N SER A 131 3.29 5.81 -3.39
CA SER A 131 2.20 5.84 -2.40
C SER A 131 2.75 5.62 -1.00
N ASN A 132 1.94 5.89 0.01
CA ASN A 132 2.20 5.51 1.40
C ASN A 132 1.31 4.34 1.80
N TYR A 133 1.90 3.39 2.52
CA TYR A 133 1.19 2.28 3.14
C TYR A 133 0.07 2.77 4.06
N GLY A 134 -1.06 2.07 4.06
CA GLY A 134 -2.17 2.35 4.97
C GLY A 134 -3.00 3.57 4.57
N LEU A 135 -2.90 4.05 3.33
CA LEU A 135 -3.91 4.97 2.78
C LEU A 135 -5.29 4.28 2.72
N PRO A 136 -6.40 5.05 2.65
CA PRO A 136 -7.77 4.56 2.83
C PRO A 136 -8.10 3.24 2.12
N ASP A 137 -7.73 3.10 0.85
CA ASP A 137 -8.11 1.93 0.06
C ASP A 137 -7.46 0.65 0.59
N GLU A 138 -6.23 0.73 1.09
CA GLU A 138 -5.51 -0.40 1.71
C GLU A 138 -6.03 -0.70 3.13
N HIS A 139 -6.35 0.33 3.90
CA HIS A 139 -6.74 0.17 5.30
C HIS A 139 -8.11 -0.51 5.48
N LEU A 140 -9.01 -0.42 4.49
CA LEU A 140 -10.30 -1.14 4.54
C LEU A 140 -10.10 -2.66 4.59
N HIS A 141 -9.13 -3.19 3.85
CA HIS A 141 -8.83 -4.62 3.81
C HIS A 141 -8.30 -5.11 5.16
N ALA A 142 -7.42 -4.34 5.81
CA ALA A 142 -6.93 -4.65 7.15
C ALA A 142 -8.06 -4.68 8.19
N ILE A 143 -8.97 -3.69 8.18
CA ILE A 143 -10.13 -3.66 9.09
C ILE A 143 -10.99 -4.91 8.90
N ARG A 144 -11.27 -5.31 7.65
CA ARG A 144 -12.04 -6.52 7.34
C ARG A 144 -11.35 -7.79 7.82
N TYR A 145 -10.04 -7.88 7.65
CA TYR A 145 -9.26 -9.04 8.09
C TYR A 145 -9.30 -9.22 9.61
N TYR A 146 -9.17 -8.15 10.39
CA TYR A 146 -9.18 -8.24 11.85
C TYR A 146 -10.58 -8.27 12.47
N GLN A 147 -11.63 -7.93 11.69
CA GLN A 147 -13.02 -7.88 12.16
C GLN A 147 -13.92 -8.78 11.30
N THR A 148 -13.53 -10.03 11.13
CA THR A 148 -14.21 -11.00 10.26
C THR A 148 -15.67 -11.26 10.62
N GLN A 149 -16.07 -10.96 11.86
CA GLN A 149 -17.44 -11.17 12.39
C GLN A 149 -18.22 -9.87 12.59
N ALA A 150 -17.63 -8.71 12.30
CA ALA A 150 -18.32 -7.42 12.46
C ALA A 150 -19.28 -7.18 11.30
N ASP A 151 -20.39 -6.51 11.60
CA ASP A 151 -21.30 -6.01 10.58
C ASP A 151 -20.56 -5.09 9.60
N ASN A 152 -20.85 -5.21 8.29
CA ASN A 152 -20.14 -4.46 7.27
C ASN A 152 -20.34 -2.94 7.41
N GLU A 153 -21.47 -2.45 7.92
CA GLU A 153 -21.64 -1.01 8.20
C GLU A 153 -20.76 -0.54 9.37
N VAL A 154 -20.50 -1.39 10.37
CA VAL A 154 -19.54 -1.06 11.45
C VAL A 154 -18.12 -0.96 10.88
N VAL A 155 -17.75 -1.90 10.01
CA VAL A 155 -16.46 -1.88 9.29
C VAL A 155 -16.33 -0.60 8.45
N LEU A 156 -17.35 -0.24 7.69
CA LEU A 156 -17.36 0.95 6.85
C LEU A 156 -17.36 2.24 7.67
N ALA A 157 -18.10 2.32 8.78
CA ALA A 157 -18.10 3.47 9.67
C ALA A 157 -16.72 3.71 10.27
N LYS A 158 -16.05 2.65 10.77
CA LYS A 158 -14.68 2.72 11.27
C LYS A 158 -13.72 3.14 10.16
N TRP A 159 -13.82 2.54 8.98
CA TRP A 159 -13.01 2.94 7.83
C TRP A 159 -13.18 4.42 7.48
N ARG A 160 -14.41 4.92 7.36
CA ARG A 160 -14.69 6.35 7.09
C ARG A 160 -14.06 7.25 8.16
N GLN A 161 -14.15 6.86 9.44
CA GLN A 161 -13.54 7.61 10.54
C GLN A 161 -12.01 7.67 10.43
N PHE A 162 -11.35 6.54 10.21
CA PHE A 162 -9.89 6.47 10.03
C PHE A 162 -9.44 7.20 8.77
N SER A 163 -10.22 7.13 7.70
CA SER A 163 -9.88 7.69 6.39
C SER A 163 -10.11 9.19 6.30
N LYS A 164 -10.95 9.79 7.16
CA LYS A 164 -11.29 11.23 7.12
C LYS A 164 -10.06 12.14 7.03
N ARG A 165 -8.99 11.84 7.78
CA ARG A 165 -7.74 12.61 7.75
C ARG A 165 -6.78 12.20 6.62
N ARG A 166 -6.88 10.95 6.15
CA ARG A 166 -5.99 10.37 5.15
C ARG A 166 -6.43 10.67 3.71
N GLN A 167 -7.71 10.96 3.48
CA GLN A 167 -8.30 11.17 2.15
C GLN A 167 -7.57 12.22 1.30
N MET A 168 -7.13 13.33 1.89
CA MET A 168 -6.44 14.39 1.15
C MET A 168 -5.05 13.96 0.67
N SER A 169 -4.34 13.14 1.46
CA SER A 169 -3.06 12.54 1.08
C SER A 169 -3.26 11.38 0.09
N ALA A 170 -4.35 10.63 0.23
CA ALA A 170 -4.71 9.55 -0.69
C ALA A 170 -4.99 10.08 -2.09
N ALA A 171 -5.68 11.21 -2.20
CA ALA A 171 -6.04 11.84 -3.48
C ALA A 171 -4.85 12.34 -4.31
N ILE A 172 -3.65 12.37 -3.73
CA ILE A 172 -2.40 12.78 -4.41
C ILE A 172 -1.39 11.63 -4.54
N SER A 173 -1.76 10.43 -4.08
CA SER A 173 -1.01 9.20 -4.34
C SER A 173 -1.20 8.77 -5.79
N ASP A 174 -0.21 8.04 -6.33
CA ASP A 174 -0.37 7.31 -7.59
C ASP A 174 -1.21 6.02 -7.43
#